data_AF-A0A9P5UBG6-F1
#
_entry.id   AF-A0A9P5UBG6-F1
#
_cell.length_a   1.000
_cell.length_b   1.000
_cell.length_c   1.000
_cell.angle_alpha   90.00
_cell.angle_beta   90.00
_cell.angle_gamma   90.00
#
_symmetry.space_group_name_H-M   'P 1'
#
loop_
_entity.id
_entity.type
_entity.pdbx_description
1 polymer ?
#
loop_
_entity_poly.entity_id
_entity_poly.type
_entity_poly.pdbx_seq_one_letter_code
_entity_poly.pdbx_strand_id
1 'polypeptide(L)'
;MLKAVDMDLEDYDSGNMNLIQEFPWSKNFEFLPSTKIQHPFRHLPAMSISSVCTRWRSVALSSSAIWSRISLELSTENSRLPNVQSLLSDFLDTVKLHLHRSGQHPLTVELNVTGSPDDQDSVIPHQLLAFDLVCNYSWCSFEINGRESMSYIPKPRFDSIRNCHALTNLKLWITNDTDKELELFKQANRLRSLSLASLGDTPLQWNKISSLTVDSIDGQIGNVLEHASSPKELVLGERRDQDSLPVSPYVPPRLCTSVSTLKLELLLNWDDSLADVAFSSFTFPSLSCLVIMTHNEYPYEGPWPKVALRAFLHRSSCKLTVFEIRNVSVSDIDLIAALKLMPSLINLYIDDTPVGDDPTSPITSQFIRSLHGFLWTELNPSGSALVSRLRDLQLTFDGLEFDDSAFIDMVSSRWLPDTQYASDIGLSCLRVATLQFNARAVDQAVYSPLDYLDKAGMRVVVLGTDDF
;
A
#
# COMPACT_ATOMS: atom_id res chain seq x y z
N MET A 1 33.91 -18.34 2.34
CA MET A 1 34.24 -17.12 1.57
C MET A 1 33.68 -17.39 0.18
N LEU A 2 32.55 -16.76 -0.14
CA LEU A 2 31.72 -17.07 -1.31
C LEU A 2 32.60 -17.22 -2.56
N LYS A 3 32.69 -18.44 -3.09
CA LYS A 3 33.23 -18.67 -4.43
C LYS A 3 32.13 -18.23 -5.39
N ALA A 4 32.39 -17.16 -6.12
CA ALA A 4 31.70 -16.93 -7.38
C ALA A 4 31.89 -18.19 -8.23
N VAL A 5 30.79 -18.85 -8.56
CA VAL A 5 30.78 -19.90 -9.57
C VAL A 5 30.86 -19.15 -10.90
N ASP A 6 32.01 -19.24 -11.57
CA ASP A 6 32.17 -18.81 -12.96
C ASP A 6 31.17 -19.61 -13.80
N MET A 7 30.15 -18.92 -14.27
CA MET A 7 29.29 -19.35 -15.36
C MET A 7 29.26 -18.21 -16.35
N ASP A 8 29.74 -18.47 -17.56
CA ASP A 8 29.69 -17.56 -18.70
C ASP A 8 28.23 -17.11 -18.94
N LEU A 9 27.92 -15.90 -18.50
CA LEU A 9 26.68 -15.18 -18.76
C LEU A 9 27.07 -13.82 -19.37
N GLU A 10 27.25 -13.81 -20.69
CA GLU A 10 27.20 -12.57 -21.46
C GLU A 10 25.75 -12.01 -21.36
N ASP A 11 25.64 -10.73 -21.01
CA ASP A 11 24.44 -9.86 -21.03
C ASP A 11 23.30 -10.08 -20.01
N TYR A 12 23.58 -10.26 -18.71
CA TYR A 12 22.56 -10.04 -17.67
C TYR A 12 23.04 -9.15 -16.51
N ASP A 13 22.29 -8.07 -16.27
CA ASP A 13 22.48 -7.13 -15.16
C ASP A 13 22.25 -7.82 -13.81
N SER A 14 23.32 -8.39 -13.25
CA SER A 14 23.34 -9.20 -12.02
C SER A 14 22.98 -8.45 -10.72
N GLY A 15 22.75 -7.12 -10.79
CA GLY A 15 22.50 -6.28 -9.62
C GLY A 15 21.11 -6.38 -8.97
N ASN A 16 20.12 -6.97 -9.66
CA ASN A 16 18.70 -6.89 -9.28
C ASN A 16 18.04 -8.22 -8.88
N MET A 17 18.82 -9.29 -8.71
CA MET A 17 18.31 -10.62 -8.34
C MET A 17 18.22 -10.79 -6.82
N ASN A 18 17.14 -11.42 -6.34
CA ASN A 18 17.00 -11.77 -4.93
C ASN A 18 17.96 -12.90 -4.54
N LEU A 19 18.88 -12.59 -3.63
CA LEU A 19 19.94 -13.49 -3.18
C LEU A 19 19.41 -14.65 -2.32
N ILE A 20 18.16 -14.59 -1.84
CA ILE A 20 17.47 -15.68 -1.13
C ILE A 20 16.27 -16.14 -1.98
N GLN A 21 16.57 -16.57 -3.19
CA GLN A 21 15.67 -17.36 -4.04
C GLN A 21 16.15 -18.80 -4.09
N GLU A 22 15.23 -19.74 -4.28
CA GLU A 22 15.60 -21.03 -4.84
C GLU A 22 16.07 -20.83 -6.29
N PHE A 23 17.38 -20.71 -6.48
CA PHE A 23 18.03 -20.62 -7.81
C PHE A 23 18.42 -22.03 -8.30
N PRO A 24 18.44 -22.35 -9.62
CA PRO A 24 18.13 -21.50 -10.77
C PRO A 24 16.66 -21.51 -11.19
N TRP A 25 16.23 -20.43 -11.83
CA TRP A 25 15.01 -20.39 -12.63
C TRP A 25 15.27 -21.06 -13.99
N SER A 26 14.36 -21.92 -14.44
CA SER A 26 14.46 -22.54 -15.77
C SER A 26 14.20 -21.51 -16.86
N LYS A 27 15.12 -21.36 -17.82
CA LYS A 27 14.98 -20.48 -19.00
C LYS A 27 13.82 -20.85 -19.93
N ASN A 28 13.20 -22.01 -19.73
CA ASN A 28 12.17 -22.56 -20.60
C ASN A 28 10.74 -22.22 -20.17
N PHE A 29 10.55 -21.47 -19.08
CA PHE A 29 9.23 -21.01 -18.64
C PHE A 29 9.05 -19.52 -18.93
N GLU A 30 7.84 -19.14 -19.35
CA GLU A 30 7.45 -17.74 -19.62
C GLU A 30 7.45 -16.86 -18.34
N PHE A 31 7.69 -17.45 -17.17
CA PHE A 31 7.71 -16.75 -15.89
C PHE A 31 9.16 -16.35 -15.53
N LEU A 32 9.48 -15.07 -15.75
CA LEU A 32 10.61 -14.37 -15.12
C LEU A 32 10.54 -14.52 -13.57
N PRO A 33 11.65 -14.33 -12.81
CA PRO A 33 11.57 -14.28 -11.35
C PRO A 33 10.43 -13.37 -10.93
N SER A 34 9.56 -13.84 -10.03
CA SER A 34 8.31 -13.14 -9.70
C SER A 34 8.57 -11.75 -9.13
N THR A 35 9.76 -11.55 -8.55
CA THR A 35 10.23 -10.27 -8.04
C THR A 35 11.55 -9.87 -8.70
N LYS A 36 11.49 -8.89 -9.61
CA LYS A 36 12.63 -7.97 -9.79
C LYS A 36 12.78 -7.21 -8.49
N ILE A 37 13.93 -7.30 -7.80
CA ILE A 37 14.10 -6.47 -6.62
C ILE A 37 14.28 -5.02 -7.07
N GLN A 38 13.22 -4.23 -6.97
CA GLN A 38 13.33 -2.78 -7.16
C GLN A 38 14.13 -2.14 -6.00
N HIS A 39 14.13 -2.75 -4.80
CA HIS A 39 14.78 -2.22 -3.59
C HIS A 39 15.49 -3.29 -2.72
N PRO A 40 16.81 -3.56 -2.89
CA PRO A 40 17.53 -4.62 -2.17
C PRO A 40 17.61 -4.42 -0.65
N PHE A 41 17.41 -3.17 -0.19
CA PHE A 41 17.28 -2.86 1.24
C PHE A 41 15.97 -3.37 1.87
N ARG A 42 14.93 -3.59 1.06
CA ARG A 42 13.63 -4.07 1.54
C ARG A 42 13.66 -5.57 1.83
N HIS A 43 14.33 -6.35 0.99
CA HIS A 43 14.29 -7.82 1.09
C HIS A 43 15.42 -8.39 1.96
N LEU A 44 16.66 -7.88 1.82
CA LEU A 44 17.84 -8.42 2.51
C LEU A 44 18.73 -7.31 3.09
N PRO A 45 18.21 -6.52 4.04
CA PRO A 45 18.93 -5.34 4.56
C PRO A 45 20.31 -5.70 5.12
N ALA A 46 20.43 -6.83 5.83
CA ALA A 46 21.70 -7.28 6.40
C ALA A 46 22.78 -7.54 5.34
N MET A 47 22.43 -8.20 4.24
CA MET A 47 23.36 -8.53 3.16
C MET A 47 23.73 -7.27 2.37
N SER A 48 22.73 -6.45 2.03
CA SER A 48 22.91 -5.17 1.32
C SER A 48 23.81 -4.21 2.09
N ILE A 49 23.63 -4.09 3.42
CA ILE A 49 24.51 -3.24 4.26
C ILE A 49 25.89 -3.88 4.40
N SER A 50 25.98 -5.20 4.50
CA SER A 50 27.25 -5.92 4.67
C SER A 50 28.15 -5.91 3.42
N SER A 51 27.60 -5.63 2.24
CA SER A 51 28.37 -5.59 0.99
C SER A 51 29.03 -4.23 0.72
N VAL A 52 28.54 -3.13 1.31
CA VAL A 52 28.99 -1.74 1.02
C VAL A 52 30.48 -1.53 1.33
N CYS A 53 30.89 -1.67 2.59
CA CYS A 53 32.29 -1.53 3.01
C CYS A 53 32.53 -2.24 4.35
N THR A 54 33.79 -2.35 4.76
CA THR A 54 34.17 -3.02 6.02
C THR A 54 33.50 -2.40 7.25
N ARG A 55 33.35 -1.07 7.28
CA ARG A 55 32.68 -0.36 8.38
C ARG A 55 31.20 -0.72 8.46
N TRP A 56 30.49 -0.69 7.33
CA TRP A 56 29.07 -1.03 7.26
C TRP A 56 28.82 -2.50 7.58
N ARG A 57 29.70 -3.39 7.12
CA ARG A 57 29.70 -4.80 7.51
C ARG A 57 29.85 -4.97 9.02
N SER A 58 30.76 -4.23 9.66
CA SER A 58 30.90 -4.29 11.12
C SER A 58 29.62 -3.85 11.83
N VAL A 59 28.98 -2.77 11.35
CA VAL A 59 27.69 -2.30 11.89
C VAL A 59 26.62 -3.37 11.70
N ALA A 60 26.52 -3.95 10.51
CA ALA A 60 25.55 -4.99 10.19
C ALA A 60 25.72 -6.22 11.07
N LEU A 61 26.95 -6.69 11.26
CA LEU A 61 27.25 -7.83 12.13
C LEU A 61 26.95 -7.55 13.61
N SER A 62 27.01 -6.30 14.05
CA SER A 62 26.71 -5.91 15.43
C SER A 62 25.21 -5.72 15.72
N SER A 63 24.37 -5.60 14.68
CA SER A 63 22.95 -5.32 14.81
C SER A 63 22.13 -6.56 14.45
N SER A 64 21.66 -7.31 15.43
CA SER A 64 20.85 -8.51 15.18
C SER A 64 19.46 -8.19 14.60
N ALA A 65 18.93 -7.00 14.84
CA ALA A 65 17.63 -6.55 14.31
C ALA A 65 17.58 -6.50 12.78
N ILE A 66 18.69 -6.17 12.09
CA ILE A 66 18.68 -6.17 10.61
C ILE A 66 18.75 -7.58 10.01
N TRP A 67 19.17 -8.59 10.77
CA TRP A 67 19.17 -10.00 10.35
C TRP A 67 17.84 -10.70 10.63
N SER A 68 16.92 -10.08 11.39
CA SER A 68 15.61 -10.66 11.71
C SER A 68 14.57 -10.48 10.60
N ARG A 69 14.88 -9.72 9.55
CA ARG A 69 14.04 -9.62 8.35
C ARG A 69 14.53 -10.61 7.30
N ILE A 70 13.64 -11.51 6.88
CA ILE A 70 13.92 -12.56 5.91
C ILE A 70 12.79 -12.58 4.88
N SER A 71 13.16 -12.48 3.61
CA SER A 71 12.25 -12.68 2.47
C SER A 71 12.67 -13.97 1.76
N LEU A 72 11.74 -14.91 1.61
CA LEU A 72 11.94 -16.21 1.00
C LEU A 72 11.05 -16.33 -0.24
N GLU A 73 11.61 -16.77 -1.34
CA GLU A 73 10.86 -17.11 -2.56
C GLU A 73 11.05 -18.60 -2.85
N LEU A 74 9.96 -19.35 -2.80
CA LEU A 74 9.89 -20.78 -3.00
C LEU A 74 9.12 -21.05 -4.30
N SER A 75 9.69 -21.89 -5.18
CA SER A 75 9.06 -22.22 -6.46
C SER A 75 8.90 -23.74 -6.62
N THR A 76 7.68 -24.25 -6.75
CA THR A 76 7.42 -25.71 -6.84
C THR A 76 8.01 -26.34 -8.10
N GLU A 77 8.25 -25.55 -9.15
CA GLU A 77 8.78 -26.01 -10.43
C GLU A 77 10.29 -26.31 -10.40
N ASN A 78 11.03 -25.71 -9.46
CA ASN A 78 12.48 -25.90 -9.33
C ASN A 78 12.87 -27.32 -8.92
N SER A 79 11.91 -28.11 -8.45
CA SER A 79 12.03 -29.54 -8.13
C SER A 79 12.64 -30.39 -9.25
N ARG A 80 12.49 -29.95 -10.50
CA ARG A 80 12.83 -30.72 -11.71
C ARG A 80 14.27 -30.51 -12.20
N LEU A 81 15.05 -29.65 -11.54
CA LEU A 81 16.39 -29.27 -12.01
C LEU A 81 17.47 -30.28 -11.61
N PRO A 82 18.49 -30.52 -12.45
CA PRO A 82 19.69 -31.24 -12.04
C PRO A 82 20.47 -30.41 -10.99
N ASN A 83 21.00 -31.06 -9.95
CA ASN A 83 21.77 -30.46 -8.83
C ASN A 83 21.00 -29.63 -7.78
N VAL A 84 19.66 -29.74 -7.71
CA VAL A 84 18.82 -29.05 -6.71
C VAL A 84 19.31 -29.22 -5.28
N GLN A 85 19.86 -30.38 -4.92
CA GLN A 85 20.32 -30.65 -3.55
C GLN A 85 21.47 -29.72 -3.10
N SER A 86 22.43 -29.39 -3.97
CA SER A 86 23.56 -28.52 -3.61
C SER A 86 23.07 -27.08 -3.42
N LEU A 87 22.24 -26.61 -4.35
CA LEU A 87 21.69 -25.25 -4.34
C LEU A 87 20.78 -25.04 -3.13
N LEU A 88 19.96 -26.03 -2.82
CA LEU A 88 19.13 -26.02 -1.62
C LEU A 88 19.98 -26.01 -0.35
N SER A 89 21.11 -26.71 -0.32
CA SER A 89 22.02 -26.67 0.84
C SER A 89 22.54 -25.25 1.09
N ASP A 90 23.01 -24.57 0.04
CA ASP A 90 23.54 -23.20 0.13
C ASP A 90 22.44 -22.19 0.55
N PHE A 91 21.23 -22.37 0.01
CA PHE A 91 20.05 -21.61 0.41
C PHE A 91 19.72 -21.82 1.89
N LEU A 92 19.62 -23.07 2.35
CA LEU A 92 19.33 -23.40 3.75
C LEU A 92 20.42 -22.89 4.69
N ASP A 93 21.69 -22.93 4.30
CA ASP A 93 22.78 -22.39 5.11
C ASP A 93 22.73 -20.86 5.20
N THR A 94 22.27 -20.19 4.16
CA THR A 94 21.99 -18.74 4.17
C THR A 94 20.83 -18.40 5.11
N VAL A 95 19.75 -19.18 5.09
CA VAL A 95 18.63 -19.03 6.03
C VAL A 95 19.10 -19.26 7.48
N LYS A 96 19.83 -20.34 7.74
CA LYS A 96 20.41 -20.62 9.07
C LYS A 96 21.32 -19.48 9.55
N LEU A 97 22.10 -18.89 8.66
CA LEU A 97 22.97 -17.75 9.00
C LEU A 97 22.14 -16.54 9.47
N HIS A 98 21.05 -16.22 8.77
CA HIS A 98 20.16 -15.12 9.16
C HIS A 98 19.51 -15.39 10.51
N LEU A 99 18.98 -16.60 10.69
CA LEU A 99 18.36 -17.04 11.94
C LEU A 99 19.35 -17.05 13.12
N HIS A 100 20.60 -17.45 12.90
CA HIS A 100 21.63 -17.40 13.93
C HIS A 100 21.97 -15.96 14.33
N ARG A 101 22.08 -15.05 13.34
CA ARG A 101 22.44 -13.65 13.57
C ARG A 101 21.30 -12.78 14.09
N SER A 102 20.05 -13.15 13.83
CA SER A 102 18.89 -12.47 14.42
C SER A 102 18.81 -12.66 15.94
N GLY A 103 19.38 -13.76 16.44
CA GLY A 103 19.47 -14.05 17.87
C GLY A 103 18.08 -14.22 18.48
N GLN A 104 17.71 -13.33 19.40
CA GLN A 104 16.40 -13.34 20.06
C GLN A 104 15.41 -12.33 19.48
N HIS A 105 15.78 -11.61 18.41
CA HIS A 105 14.87 -10.66 17.78
C HIS A 105 13.75 -11.41 17.05
N PRO A 106 12.46 -11.05 17.29
CA PRO A 106 11.36 -11.60 16.52
C PRO A 106 11.55 -11.34 15.02
N LEU A 107 11.21 -12.33 14.22
CA LEU A 107 11.39 -12.30 12.78
C LEU A 107 10.26 -11.52 12.09
N THR A 108 10.65 -10.82 11.03
CA THR A 108 9.76 -10.35 9.96
C THR A 108 9.99 -11.27 8.77
N VAL A 109 8.98 -12.10 8.47
CA VAL A 109 9.07 -13.13 7.44
C VAL A 109 8.14 -12.75 6.29
N GLU A 110 8.68 -12.70 5.09
CA GLU A 110 7.95 -12.53 3.85
C GLU A 110 8.17 -13.78 3.02
N LEU A 111 7.11 -14.50 2.67
CA LEU A 111 7.16 -15.75 1.96
C LEU A 111 6.40 -15.60 0.65
N ASN A 112 7.06 -15.83 -0.48
CA ASN A 112 6.43 -15.86 -1.78
C ASN A 112 6.49 -17.29 -2.32
N VAL A 113 5.34 -17.89 -2.57
CA VAL A 113 5.22 -19.27 -3.08
C VAL A 113 4.64 -19.21 -4.49
N THR A 114 5.47 -19.55 -5.47
CA THR A 114 5.11 -19.54 -6.90
C THR A 114 5.03 -20.96 -7.43
N GLY A 115 4.09 -21.23 -8.33
CA GLY A 115 3.88 -22.57 -8.88
C GLY A 115 2.54 -22.73 -9.60
N SER A 116 2.47 -23.71 -10.51
CA SER A 116 1.20 -24.09 -11.16
C SER A 116 0.41 -25.06 -10.27
N PRO A 117 -0.86 -24.77 -9.96
CA PRO A 117 -1.72 -25.65 -9.15
C PRO A 117 -2.06 -26.99 -9.85
N ASP A 118 -1.82 -27.10 -11.16
CA ASP A 118 -2.19 -28.28 -11.96
C ASP A 118 -1.26 -29.49 -11.75
N ASP A 119 -0.08 -29.29 -11.15
CA ASP A 119 0.86 -30.37 -10.85
C ASP A 119 0.57 -30.98 -9.47
N GLN A 120 -0.51 -31.77 -9.36
CA GLN A 120 -0.95 -32.47 -8.13
C GLN A 120 0.12 -33.38 -7.47
N ASP A 121 1.27 -33.59 -8.12
CA ASP A 121 2.32 -34.53 -7.71
C ASP A 121 3.63 -33.90 -7.22
N SER A 122 3.71 -32.58 -6.93
CA SER A 122 5.03 -31.93 -6.77
C SER A 122 5.28 -31.03 -5.55
N VAL A 123 4.60 -31.21 -4.41
CA VAL A 123 5.10 -30.61 -3.16
C VAL A 123 6.35 -31.36 -2.71
N ILE A 124 7.55 -30.80 -2.97
CA ILE A 124 8.79 -31.42 -2.49
C ILE A 124 8.85 -31.30 -0.95
N PRO A 125 9.16 -32.39 -0.21
CA PRO A 125 9.46 -32.37 1.22
C PRO A 125 10.57 -31.40 1.67
N HIS A 126 11.36 -30.88 0.73
CA HIS A 126 12.60 -30.17 0.96
C HIS A 126 12.47 -28.63 0.96
N GLN A 127 11.53 -28.05 0.20
CA GLN A 127 11.26 -26.60 0.20
C GLN A 127 10.67 -26.13 1.53
N LEU A 128 9.96 -27.06 2.17
CA LEU A 128 9.43 -26.92 3.52
C LEU A 128 10.52 -26.84 4.59
N LEU A 129 11.77 -27.23 4.30
CA LEU A 129 12.84 -27.19 5.30
C LEU A 129 13.24 -25.76 5.64
N ALA A 130 13.27 -24.85 4.66
CA ALA A 130 13.57 -23.44 4.94
C ALA A 130 12.45 -22.81 5.76
N PHE A 131 11.21 -23.12 5.41
CA PHE A 131 10.04 -22.70 6.17
C PHE A 131 10.06 -23.27 7.60
N ASP A 132 10.35 -24.55 7.78
CA ASP A 132 10.48 -25.21 9.10
C ASP A 132 11.55 -24.55 9.97
N LEU A 133 12.68 -24.17 9.36
CA LEU A 133 13.74 -23.46 10.08
C LEU A 133 13.21 -22.14 10.65
N VAL A 134 12.43 -21.39 9.87
CA VAL A 134 11.85 -20.10 10.27
C VAL A 134 10.71 -20.26 11.27
N CYS A 135 9.87 -21.31 11.14
CA CYS A 135 8.75 -21.63 12.05
C CYS A 135 9.15 -21.87 13.50
N ASN A 136 10.40 -22.25 13.75
CA ASN A 136 10.91 -22.47 15.10
C ASN A 136 11.24 -21.17 15.87
N TYR A 137 11.20 -20.01 15.21
CA TYR A 137 11.53 -18.72 15.81
C TYR A 137 10.26 -17.93 16.18
N SER A 138 10.43 -16.90 17.04
CA SER A 138 9.35 -15.95 17.31
C SER A 138 9.15 -15.01 16.14
N TRP A 139 7.90 -14.79 15.75
CA TRP A 139 7.55 -13.89 14.64
C TRP A 139 6.86 -12.64 15.18
N CYS A 140 7.21 -11.46 14.67
CA CYS A 140 6.43 -10.24 14.89
C CYS A 140 5.58 -9.88 13.67
N SER A 141 6.05 -10.21 12.47
CA SER A 141 5.33 -9.98 11.22
C SER A 141 5.48 -11.18 10.30
N PHE A 142 4.38 -11.63 9.71
CA PHE A 142 4.36 -12.71 8.74
C PHE A 142 3.52 -12.28 7.53
N GLU A 143 4.09 -12.41 6.35
CA GLU A 143 3.44 -12.14 5.08
C GLU A 143 3.65 -13.35 4.17
N ILE A 144 2.57 -13.86 3.58
CA ILE A 144 2.64 -14.89 2.56
C ILE A 144 1.85 -14.48 1.32
N ASN A 145 2.51 -14.59 0.17
CA ASN A 145 2.00 -14.31 -1.16
C ASN A 145 2.08 -15.59 -1.98
N GLY A 146 1.01 -15.95 -2.70
CA GLY A 146 1.05 -17.12 -3.57
C GLY A 146 -0.32 -17.66 -3.95
N ARG A 147 -0.34 -18.63 -4.88
CA ARG A 147 -1.57 -19.36 -5.26
C ARG A 147 -1.76 -20.67 -4.49
N GLU A 148 -0.69 -21.18 -3.91
CA GLU A 148 -0.72 -22.47 -3.22
C GLU A 148 -1.12 -22.28 -1.75
N SER A 149 -2.13 -23.04 -1.33
CA SER A 149 -2.55 -23.08 0.08
C SER A 149 -1.43 -23.64 0.97
N MET A 150 -1.19 -23.01 2.12
CA MET A 150 -0.31 -23.61 3.14
C MET A 150 -0.81 -24.98 3.60
N SER A 151 -2.08 -25.32 3.38
CA SER A 151 -2.65 -26.62 3.75
C SER A 151 -2.08 -27.81 2.95
N TYR A 152 -1.47 -27.57 1.78
CA TYR A 152 -0.75 -28.59 1.02
C TYR A 152 0.62 -28.93 1.61
N ILE A 153 1.10 -28.09 2.52
CA ILE A 153 2.29 -28.40 3.31
C ILE A 153 1.90 -29.46 4.35
N PRO A 154 2.59 -30.62 4.43
CA PRO A 154 2.30 -31.69 5.37
C PRO A 154 2.07 -31.21 6.80
N LYS A 155 0.84 -31.45 7.29
CA LYS A 155 0.30 -31.10 8.62
C LYS A 155 1.21 -31.32 9.84
N PRO A 156 2.03 -32.39 9.97
CA PRO A 156 2.80 -32.61 11.21
C PRO A 156 3.83 -31.51 11.53
N ARG A 157 4.10 -30.58 10.62
CA ARG A 157 5.03 -29.46 10.82
C ARG A 157 4.35 -28.16 11.26
N PHE A 158 3.06 -27.97 10.95
CA PHE A 158 2.31 -26.74 11.25
C PHE A 158 1.70 -26.67 12.64
N ASP A 159 1.34 -27.81 13.25
CA ASP A 159 0.92 -27.88 14.66
C ASP A 159 2.01 -27.37 15.62
N SER A 160 3.22 -27.14 15.10
CA SER A 160 4.40 -26.67 15.80
C SER A 160 4.72 -25.18 15.62
N ILE A 161 3.85 -24.33 15.06
CA ILE A 161 3.97 -22.87 15.19
C ILE A 161 3.71 -22.50 16.67
N ARG A 162 4.66 -22.85 17.53
CA ARG A 162 4.62 -22.66 18.99
C ARG A 162 4.92 -21.22 19.38
N ASN A 163 5.34 -20.39 18.41
CA ASN A 163 5.99 -19.09 18.67
C ASN A 163 5.31 -17.90 17.96
N CYS A 164 4.04 -18.01 17.57
CA CYS A 164 3.26 -16.88 17.04
C CYS A 164 2.74 -15.92 18.14
N HIS A 165 3.10 -16.12 19.41
CA HIS A 165 2.67 -15.25 20.51
C HIS A 165 3.15 -13.80 20.40
N ALA A 166 4.24 -13.55 19.66
CA ALA A 166 4.77 -12.21 19.41
C ALA A 166 4.18 -11.56 18.15
N LEU A 167 3.37 -12.28 17.37
CA LEU A 167 2.88 -11.84 16.07
C LEU A 167 1.92 -10.67 16.25
N THR A 168 2.24 -9.55 15.61
CA THR A 168 1.42 -8.32 15.62
C THR A 168 0.85 -8.02 14.24
N ASN A 169 1.48 -8.52 13.18
CA ASN A 169 1.11 -8.27 11.79
C ASN A 169 1.04 -9.60 11.03
N LEU A 170 -0.08 -9.85 10.38
CA LEU A 170 -0.31 -11.03 9.55
C LEU A 170 -0.89 -10.58 8.21
N LYS A 171 -0.27 -11.02 7.10
CA LYS A 171 -0.83 -10.83 5.76
C LYS A 171 -0.89 -12.17 5.04
N LEU A 172 -2.08 -12.56 4.63
CA LEU A 172 -2.35 -13.79 3.90
C LEU A 172 -2.96 -13.44 2.54
N TRP A 173 -2.14 -13.46 1.51
CA TRP A 173 -2.54 -13.19 0.13
C TRP A 173 -2.58 -14.48 -0.68
N ILE A 174 -3.21 -15.50 -0.11
CA ILE A 174 -3.32 -16.83 -0.70
C ILE A 174 -4.72 -17.02 -1.23
N THR A 175 -4.83 -17.66 -2.39
CA THR A 175 -6.09 -17.74 -3.14
C THR A 175 -7.01 -18.85 -2.65
N ASN A 176 -6.47 -19.85 -1.95
CA ASN A 176 -7.18 -21.10 -1.67
C ASN A 176 -7.25 -21.37 -0.16
N ASP A 177 -8.46 -21.19 0.41
CA ASP A 177 -8.86 -21.62 1.77
C ASP A 177 -8.25 -20.82 2.95
N THR A 178 -8.58 -19.52 3.01
CA THR A 178 -8.18 -18.59 4.08
C THR A 178 -8.52 -19.11 5.49
N ASP A 179 -9.60 -19.88 5.64
CA ASP A 179 -10.04 -20.40 6.94
C ASP A 179 -9.02 -21.35 7.56
N LYS A 180 -8.54 -22.32 6.77
CA LYS A 180 -7.54 -23.29 7.23
C LYS A 180 -6.23 -22.61 7.61
N GLU A 181 -5.89 -21.52 6.95
CA GLU A 181 -4.64 -20.79 7.20
C GLU A 181 -4.72 -19.95 8.46
N LEU A 182 -5.85 -19.28 8.69
CA LEU A 182 -6.08 -18.49 9.89
C LEU A 182 -6.14 -19.35 11.17
N GLU A 183 -6.57 -20.62 11.08
CA GLU A 183 -6.51 -21.58 12.19
C GLU A 183 -5.09 -21.77 12.73
N LEU A 184 -4.06 -21.63 11.88
CA LEU A 184 -2.65 -21.73 12.27
C LEU A 184 -2.24 -20.59 13.20
N PHE A 185 -2.93 -19.45 13.12
CA PHE A 185 -2.62 -18.24 13.87
C PHE A 185 -3.58 -17.98 15.03
N LYS A 186 -4.44 -18.93 15.40
CA LYS A 186 -5.39 -18.75 16.52
C LYS A 186 -4.74 -18.43 17.88
N GLN A 187 -3.47 -18.79 18.05
CA GLN A 187 -2.70 -18.51 19.28
C GLN A 187 -1.99 -17.14 19.27
N ALA A 188 -2.09 -16.37 18.17
CA ALA A 188 -1.50 -15.05 18.00
C ALA A 188 -2.29 -13.96 18.76
N ASN A 189 -2.25 -14.04 20.09
CA ASN A 189 -3.04 -13.18 20.98
C ASN A 189 -2.66 -11.68 20.97
N ARG A 190 -1.56 -11.31 20.30
CA ARG A 190 -1.04 -9.95 20.14
C ARG A 190 -1.29 -9.37 18.74
N LEU A 191 -1.99 -10.10 17.88
CA LEU A 191 -2.28 -9.67 16.51
C LEU A 191 -3.09 -8.37 16.52
N ARG A 192 -2.65 -7.38 15.74
CA ARG A 192 -3.24 -6.04 15.65
C ARG A 192 -3.51 -5.60 14.23
N SER A 193 -2.77 -6.14 13.27
CA SER A 193 -2.89 -5.85 11.85
C SER A 193 -3.11 -7.17 11.12
N LEU A 194 -4.17 -7.23 10.32
CA LEU A 194 -4.55 -8.41 9.56
C LEU A 194 -4.87 -7.99 8.13
N SER A 195 -4.23 -8.60 7.15
CA SER A 195 -4.53 -8.41 5.72
C SER A 195 -4.87 -9.75 5.10
N LEU A 196 -6.00 -9.83 4.42
CA LEU A 196 -6.54 -11.08 3.89
C LEU A 196 -6.99 -10.91 2.44
N ALA A 197 -6.73 -11.95 1.65
CA ALA A 197 -7.33 -12.11 0.34
C ALA A 197 -8.87 -12.13 0.40
N SER A 198 -9.44 -12.87 1.35
CA SER A 198 -10.89 -12.99 1.56
C SER A 198 -11.23 -13.11 3.04
N LEU A 199 -12.44 -12.72 3.41
CA LEU A 199 -12.93 -12.98 4.77
C LEU A 199 -13.31 -14.44 4.93
N GLY A 200 -12.94 -14.99 6.07
CA GLY A 200 -13.16 -16.37 6.44
C GLY A 200 -13.82 -16.52 7.80
N ASP A 201 -14.61 -17.57 7.97
CA ASP A 201 -15.33 -17.90 9.21
C ASP A 201 -14.37 -18.55 10.22
N THR A 202 -13.63 -17.73 10.96
CA THR A 202 -12.54 -18.23 11.83
C THR A 202 -12.63 -17.75 13.28
N PRO A 203 -12.19 -18.57 14.25
CA PRO A 203 -12.25 -18.26 15.68
C PRO A 203 -11.14 -17.29 16.14
N LEU A 204 -10.60 -16.47 15.24
CA LEU A 204 -9.64 -15.44 15.60
C LEU A 204 -10.25 -14.42 16.56
N GLN A 205 -9.40 -13.80 17.38
CA GLN A 205 -9.81 -12.71 18.27
C GLN A 205 -9.89 -11.39 17.51
N TRP A 206 -10.86 -11.31 16.59
CA TRP A 206 -11.07 -10.16 15.71
C TRP A 206 -11.25 -8.83 16.45
N ASN A 207 -11.74 -8.87 17.70
CA ASN A 207 -11.91 -7.71 18.56
C ASN A 207 -10.61 -6.98 18.94
N LYS A 208 -9.44 -7.59 18.75
CA LYS A 208 -8.12 -6.97 18.98
C LYS A 208 -7.51 -6.33 17.74
N ILE A 209 -8.07 -6.63 16.57
CA ILE A 209 -7.56 -6.15 15.29
C ILE A 209 -7.88 -4.67 15.15
N SER A 210 -6.83 -3.86 15.04
CA SER A 210 -6.90 -2.41 14.89
C SER A 210 -6.73 -1.95 13.45
N SER A 211 -6.09 -2.75 12.60
CA SER A 211 -5.95 -2.49 11.16
C SER A 211 -6.35 -3.74 10.41
N LEU A 212 -7.34 -3.62 9.54
CA LEU A 212 -7.87 -4.72 8.74
C LEU A 212 -7.83 -4.35 7.26
N THR A 213 -7.22 -5.20 6.45
CA THR A 213 -7.24 -5.13 4.98
C THR A 213 -7.93 -6.36 4.42
N VAL A 214 -8.86 -6.17 3.49
CA VAL A 214 -9.56 -7.25 2.78
C VAL A 214 -9.66 -6.91 1.31
N ASP A 215 -9.13 -7.76 0.43
CA ASP A 215 -9.09 -7.51 -1.03
C ASP A 215 -10.24 -8.14 -1.81
N SER A 216 -10.88 -9.18 -1.27
CA SER A 216 -12.07 -9.79 -1.85
C SER A 216 -13.17 -9.89 -0.81
N ILE A 217 -14.30 -9.28 -1.11
CA ILE A 217 -15.46 -9.29 -0.22
C ILE A 217 -16.63 -9.89 -0.97
N ASP A 218 -16.64 -11.22 -1.07
CA ASP A 218 -17.77 -11.90 -1.67
C ASP A 218 -19.06 -11.60 -0.89
N GLY A 219 -20.11 -11.22 -1.62
CA GLY A 219 -21.43 -10.97 -1.04
C GLY A 219 -21.60 -9.55 -0.46
N GLN A 220 -21.99 -9.46 0.82
CA GLN A 220 -22.31 -8.16 1.44
C GLN A 220 -21.12 -7.57 2.17
N ILE A 221 -20.68 -6.39 1.73
CA ILE A 221 -19.47 -5.74 2.26
C ILE A 221 -19.54 -5.46 3.77
N GLY A 222 -20.75 -5.27 4.30
CA GLY A 222 -21.00 -5.04 5.72
C GLY A 222 -20.56 -6.18 6.64
N ASN A 223 -20.37 -7.40 6.12
CA ASN A 223 -19.98 -8.59 6.88
C ASN A 223 -18.55 -8.46 7.45
N VAL A 224 -17.73 -7.58 6.87
CA VAL A 224 -16.40 -7.23 7.39
C VAL A 224 -16.46 -6.77 8.85
N LEU A 225 -17.53 -6.04 9.21
CA LEU A 225 -17.72 -5.53 10.57
C LEU A 225 -18.39 -6.53 11.53
N GLU A 226 -18.88 -7.68 11.04
CA GLU A 226 -19.29 -8.78 11.94
C GLU A 226 -18.08 -9.42 12.60
N HIS A 227 -17.02 -9.56 11.82
CA HIS A 227 -15.75 -10.11 12.25
C HIS A 227 -15.00 -9.06 13.09
N ALA A 228 -14.55 -7.98 12.46
CA ALA A 228 -13.83 -6.91 13.15
C ALA A 228 -14.79 -5.79 13.57
N SER A 229 -15.29 -5.87 14.79
CA SER A 229 -16.26 -4.90 15.32
C SER A 229 -15.67 -3.53 15.68
N SER A 230 -14.33 -3.41 15.78
CA SER A 230 -13.72 -2.12 16.15
C SER A 230 -12.35 -1.76 15.53
N PRO A 231 -12.14 -1.94 14.21
CA PRO A 231 -10.90 -1.53 13.56
C PRO A 231 -10.75 0.00 13.56
N LYS A 232 -9.52 0.48 13.78
CA LYS A 232 -9.16 1.90 13.63
C LYS A 232 -8.86 2.27 12.17
N GLU A 233 -8.30 1.33 11.43
CA GLU A 233 -7.99 1.42 10.01
C GLU A 233 -8.68 0.27 9.29
N LEU A 234 -9.40 0.61 8.23
CA LEU A 234 -10.07 -0.34 7.36
C LEU A 234 -9.61 -0.08 5.92
N VAL A 235 -9.08 -1.12 5.28
CA VAL A 235 -8.68 -1.11 3.87
C VAL A 235 -9.53 -2.14 3.14
N LEU A 236 -10.20 -1.70 2.08
CA LEU A 236 -11.04 -2.53 1.24
C LEU A 236 -10.45 -2.49 -0.17
N GLY A 237 -10.01 -3.63 -0.67
CA GLY A 237 -9.55 -3.80 -2.03
C GLY A 237 -10.60 -4.49 -2.90
N GLU A 238 -10.48 -4.29 -4.20
CA GLU A 238 -11.08 -5.16 -5.21
C GLU A 238 -10.07 -6.23 -5.63
N ARG A 239 -10.56 -7.37 -6.12
CA ARG A 239 -9.73 -8.46 -6.63
C ARG A 239 -10.19 -8.95 -7.99
N ARG A 240 -9.24 -9.20 -8.89
CA ARG A 240 -9.47 -9.67 -10.26
C ARG A 240 -9.53 -11.20 -10.30
N ASP A 241 -10.55 -11.81 -9.71
CA ASP A 241 -10.83 -13.24 -9.92
C ASP A 241 -12.09 -13.40 -10.77
N GLN A 242 -12.02 -14.19 -11.84
CA GLN A 242 -13.15 -14.40 -12.77
C GLN A 242 -14.39 -15.03 -12.10
N ASP A 243 -14.19 -15.65 -10.94
CA ASP A 243 -15.20 -16.34 -10.15
C ASP A 243 -15.72 -15.52 -8.96
N SER A 244 -15.26 -14.28 -8.75
CA SER A 244 -15.71 -13.45 -7.62
C SER A 244 -17.18 -13.08 -7.78
N LEU A 245 -17.97 -13.23 -6.71
CA LEU A 245 -19.36 -12.78 -6.72
C LEU A 245 -19.42 -11.26 -6.71
N PRO A 246 -20.42 -10.64 -7.36
CA PRO A 246 -20.58 -9.19 -7.32
C PRO A 246 -20.77 -8.71 -5.88
N VAL A 247 -20.02 -7.68 -5.50
CA VAL A 247 -20.11 -7.08 -4.16
C VAL A 247 -21.40 -6.27 -4.11
N SER A 248 -22.21 -6.52 -3.08
CA SER A 248 -23.51 -5.87 -2.89
C SER A 248 -23.50 -4.94 -1.68
N PRO A 249 -24.24 -3.82 -1.73
CA PRO A 249 -24.34 -2.92 -0.59
C PRO A 249 -25.09 -3.56 0.58
N TYR A 250 -24.61 -3.28 1.80
CA TYR A 250 -25.27 -3.70 3.03
C TYR A 250 -26.36 -2.69 3.40
N VAL A 251 -27.61 -3.15 3.44
CA VAL A 251 -28.77 -2.30 3.75
C VAL A 251 -29.49 -2.83 4.99
N PRO A 252 -29.65 -2.02 6.06
CA PRO A 252 -29.24 -0.61 6.20
C PRO A 252 -27.73 -0.42 6.46
N PRO A 253 -27.15 0.76 6.16
CA PRO A 253 -25.71 1.00 6.32
C PRO A 253 -25.24 0.78 7.77
N ARG A 254 -24.12 0.08 7.96
CA ARG A 254 -23.58 -0.29 9.27
C ARG A 254 -22.80 0.83 9.92
N LEU A 255 -23.09 1.07 11.20
CA LEU A 255 -22.39 2.05 12.02
C LEU A 255 -21.12 1.45 12.64
N CYS A 256 -19.98 2.12 12.46
CA CYS A 256 -18.76 1.83 13.22
C CYS A 256 -18.10 3.12 13.69
N THR A 257 -17.91 3.27 15.00
CA THR A 257 -17.38 4.49 15.63
C THR A 257 -15.87 4.43 15.89
N SER A 258 -15.23 3.31 15.60
CA SER A 258 -13.78 3.13 15.82
C SER A 258 -12.94 3.45 14.59
N VAL A 259 -13.50 3.29 13.38
CA VAL A 259 -12.81 3.53 12.12
C VAL A 259 -12.48 5.02 11.98
N SER A 260 -11.18 5.31 11.96
CA SER A 260 -10.60 6.64 11.82
C SER A 260 -9.93 6.85 10.46
N THR A 261 -9.56 5.76 9.80
CA THR A 261 -8.95 5.71 8.47
C THR A 261 -9.67 4.68 7.62
N LEU A 262 -10.14 5.11 6.44
CA LEU A 262 -10.71 4.25 5.41
C LEU A 262 -9.86 4.37 4.15
N LYS A 263 -9.42 3.24 3.61
CA LYS A 263 -8.73 3.17 2.33
C LYS A 263 -9.51 2.27 1.38
N LEU A 264 -9.69 2.74 0.16
CA LEU A 264 -10.33 2.00 -0.92
C LEU A 264 -9.31 1.78 -2.03
N GLU A 265 -9.05 0.53 -2.36
CA GLU A 265 -8.09 0.10 -3.37
C GLU A 265 -8.87 -0.46 -4.56
N LEU A 266 -9.07 0.37 -5.59
CA LEU A 266 -9.95 0.08 -6.72
C LEU A 266 -9.17 -0.66 -7.82
N LEU A 267 -9.85 -1.59 -8.49
CA LEU A 267 -9.41 -2.27 -9.70
C LEU A 267 -10.36 -1.96 -10.88
N LEU A 268 -9.98 -2.42 -12.07
CA LEU A 268 -10.72 -2.17 -13.30
C LEU A 268 -11.99 -3.04 -13.42
N ASN A 269 -13.04 -2.43 -13.99
CA ASN A 269 -14.12 -3.07 -14.76
C ASN A 269 -15.31 -3.73 -14.05
N TRP A 270 -15.86 -3.15 -12.98
CA TRP A 270 -17.18 -3.56 -12.49
C TRP A 270 -18.26 -2.52 -12.80
N ASP A 271 -19.48 -3.00 -13.08
CA ASP A 271 -20.67 -2.18 -13.32
C ASP A 271 -21.04 -1.33 -12.08
N ASP A 272 -20.69 -1.80 -10.88
CA ASP A 272 -20.79 -1.08 -9.61
C ASP A 272 -19.40 -0.95 -8.97
N SER A 273 -18.97 0.28 -8.67
CA SER A 273 -17.66 0.51 -8.04
C SER A 273 -17.64 0.01 -6.58
N LEU A 274 -16.55 -0.61 -6.12
CA LEU A 274 -16.35 -0.90 -4.69
C LEU A 274 -16.57 0.35 -3.84
N ALA A 275 -16.19 1.51 -4.34
CA ALA A 275 -16.38 2.77 -3.65
C ALA A 275 -17.88 3.09 -3.43
N ASP A 276 -18.73 2.94 -4.45
CA ASP A 276 -20.19 3.12 -4.33
C ASP A 276 -20.77 2.13 -3.32
N VAL A 277 -20.34 0.87 -3.38
CA VAL A 277 -20.80 -0.19 -2.49
C VAL A 277 -20.36 0.07 -1.05
N ALA A 278 -19.10 0.42 -0.82
CA ALA A 278 -18.55 0.75 0.50
C ALA A 278 -19.23 2.00 1.10
N PHE A 279 -19.33 3.08 0.33
CA PHE A 279 -19.99 4.31 0.76
C PHE A 279 -21.48 4.13 1.02
N SER A 280 -22.14 3.21 0.31
CA SER A 280 -23.54 2.86 0.58
C SER A 280 -23.69 2.00 1.84
N SER A 281 -22.67 1.23 2.21
CA SER A 281 -22.77 0.20 3.25
C SER A 281 -22.35 0.63 4.64
N PHE A 282 -21.62 1.73 4.78
CA PHE A 282 -20.99 2.09 6.06
C PHE A 282 -21.31 3.49 6.56
N THR A 283 -21.27 3.67 7.88
CA THR A 283 -21.36 4.96 8.55
C THR A 283 -20.23 5.06 9.55
N PHE A 284 -19.30 5.99 9.34
CA PHE A 284 -18.07 6.12 10.14
C PHE A 284 -17.94 7.51 10.77
N PRO A 285 -18.59 7.78 11.92
CA PRO A 285 -18.58 9.12 12.52
C PRO A 285 -17.21 9.63 12.97
N SER A 286 -16.29 8.70 13.26
CA SER A 286 -14.93 9.02 13.70
C SER A 286 -13.92 9.12 12.55
N LEU A 287 -14.37 9.00 11.30
CA LEU A 287 -13.49 9.02 10.15
C LEU A 287 -12.78 10.38 10.03
N SER A 288 -11.47 10.33 9.89
CA SER A 288 -10.59 11.50 9.77
C SER A 288 -9.69 11.43 8.53
N CYS A 289 -9.44 10.23 8.01
CA CYS A 289 -8.63 10.00 6.83
C CYS A 289 -9.40 9.13 5.84
N LEU A 290 -9.51 9.61 4.60
CA LEU A 290 -10.08 8.88 3.48
C LEU A 290 -9.05 8.81 2.35
N VAL A 291 -8.70 7.61 1.92
CA VAL A 291 -7.80 7.36 0.78
C VAL A 291 -8.55 6.55 -0.28
N ILE A 292 -8.47 6.98 -1.53
CA ILE A 292 -8.99 6.24 -2.68
C ILE A 292 -7.84 6.09 -3.67
N MET A 293 -7.43 4.87 -3.97
CA MET A 293 -6.26 4.61 -4.79
C MET A 293 -6.45 3.42 -5.72
N THR A 294 -5.56 3.31 -6.71
CA THR A 294 -5.42 2.14 -7.57
C THR A 294 -3.98 1.67 -7.54
N HIS A 295 -3.76 0.36 -7.57
CA HIS A 295 -2.41 -0.26 -7.58
C HIS A 295 -1.99 -0.79 -8.95
N ASN A 296 -2.86 -0.71 -9.94
CA ASN A 296 -2.59 -1.28 -11.25
C ASN A 296 -1.74 -0.35 -12.11
N GLU A 297 -1.04 -0.97 -13.06
CA GLU A 297 -0.53 -0.32 -14.28
C GLU A 297 -1.65 0.07 -15.25
N TYR A 298 -2.91 0.18 -14.80
CA TYR A 298 -4.00 0.77 -15.59
C TYR A 298 -4.90 1.67 -14.72
N PRO A 299 -5.53 2.74 -15.27
CA PRO A 299 -6.17 3.77 -14.47
C PRO A 299 -7.57 3.31 -14.11
N TYR A 300 -8.11 3.66 -12.94
CA TYR A 300 -9.51 3.33 -12.69
C TYR A 300 -10.43 4.10 -13.65
N GLU A 301 -11.07 3.38 -14.58
CA GLU A 301 -12.01 3.95 -15.56
C GLU A 301 -13.48 3.91 -15.10
N GLY A 302 -13.76 3.33 -13.94
CA GLY A 302 -15.12 3.28 -13.44
C GLY A 302 -15.65 4.65 -13.01
N PRO A 303 -16.98 4.79 -12.83
CA PRO A 303 -17.59 6.07 -12.51
C PRO A 303 -17.15 6.55 -11.12
N TRP A 304 -16.91 7.85 -10.99
CA TRP A 304 -16.70 8.48 -9.69
C TRP A 304 -17.98 8.35 -8.82
N PRO A 305 -17.90 7.83 -7.57
CA PRO A 305 -19.04 7.49 -6.71
C PRO A 305 -19.69 8.73 -6.08
N LYS A 306 -20.08 9.73 -6.88
CA LYS A 306 -20.53 11.06 -6.46
C LYS A 306 -21.70 11.02 -5.49
N VAL A 307 -22.71 10.22 -5.81
CA VAL A 307 -23.96 10.13 -5.03
C VAL A 307 -23.70 9.38 -3.73
N ALA A 308 -23.01 8.25 -3.80
CA ALA A 308 -22.71 7.43 -2.63
C ALA A 308 -21.77 8.16 -1.66
N LEU A 309 -20.70 8.79 -2.15
CA LEU A 309 -19.78 9.58 -1.33
C LEU A 309 -20.52 10.71 -0.59
N ARG A 310 -21.38 11.46 -1.28
CA ARG A 310 -22.16 12.53 -0.65
C ARG A 310 -23.08 11.99 0.45
N ALA A 311 -23.79 10.89 0.17
CA ALA A 311 -24.67 10.26 1.15
C ALA A 311 -23.88 9.74 2.36
N PHE A 312 -22.70 9.14 2.11
CA PHE A 312 -21.78 8.64 3.12
C PHE A 312 -21.28 9.75 4.05
N LEU A 313 -20.79 10.86 3.49
CA LEU A 313 -20.27 11.98 4.28
C LEU A 313 -21.36 12.62 5.13
N HIS A 314 -22.56 12.82 4.55
CA HIS A 314 -23.70 13.35 5.29
C HIS A 314 -24.11 12.43 6.44
N ARG A 315 -24.28 11.13 6.15
CA ARG A 315 -24.69 10.12 7.13
C ARG A 315 -23.65 9.92 8.24
N SER A 316 -22.37 9.91 7.87
CA SER A 316 -21.28 9.76 8.83
C SER A 316 -21.08 11.02 9.67
N SER A 317 -21.35 12.22 9.12
CA SER A 317 -21.12 13.50 9.80
C SER A 317 -19.70 13.62 10.39
N CYS A 318 -18.75 12.97 9.73
CA CYS A 318 -17.37 12.87 10.17
C CYS A 318 -16.58 14.15 9.87
N LYS A 319 -15.44 14.32 10.54
CA LYS A 319 -14.55 15.47 10.35
C LYS A 319 -13.30 15.03 9.62
N LEU A 320 -13.41 14.84 8.31
CA LEU A 320 -12.26 14.50 7.47
C LEU A 320 -11.21 15.61 7.53
N THR A 321 -10.00 15.22 7.91
CA THR A 321 -8.80 16.05 7.95
C THR A 321 -7.81 15.69 6.87
N VAL A 322 -7.83 14.44 6.38
CA VAL A 322 -6.97 13.95 5.31
C VAL A 322 -7.83 13.35 4.21
N PHE A 323 -7.56 13.76 2.98
CA PHE A 323 -8.17 13.21 1.78
C PHE A 323 -7.09 13.00 0.72
N GLU A 324 -7.04 11.79 0.20
CA GLU A 324 -6.00 11.36 -0.72
C GLU A 324 -6.62 10.59 -1.88
N ILE A 325 -6.26 10.99 -3.09
CA ILE A 325 -6.63 10.32 -4.33
C ILE A 325 -5.34 9.96 -5.06
N ARG A 326 -5.19 8.70 -5.48
CA ARG A 326 -4.04 8.27 -6.29
C ARG A 326 -4.47 7.44 -7.49
N ASN A 327 -4.12 7.88 -8.69
CA ASN A 327 -4.33 7.13 -9.94
C ASN A 327 -5.82 6.76 -10.17
N VAL A 328 -6.74 7.62 -9.74
CA VAL A 328 -8.21 7.46 -9.91
C VAL A 328 -8.71 8.52 -10.88
N SER A 329 -9.42 8.11 -11.93
CA SER A 329 -10.04 9.05 -12.86
C SER A 329 -11.19 9.81 -12.18
N VAL A 330 -11.07 11.13 -12.10
CA VAL A 330 -12.12 12.01 -11.56
C VAL A 330 -12.03 13.37 -12.22
N SER A 331 -13.17 13.91 -12.64
CA SER A 331 -13.22 15.27 -13.21
C SER A 331 -12.92 16.31 -12.13
N ASP A 332 -12.36 17.45 -12.53
CA ASP A 332 -12.17 18.59 -11.63
C ASP A 332 -13.50 19.08 -11.00
N ILE A 333 -14.59 19.08 -11.76
CA ILE A 333 -15.94 19.44 -11.29
C ILE A 333 -16.39 18.53 -10.14
N ASP A 334 -16.19 17.22 -10.30
CA ASP A 334 -16.60 16.24 -9.29
C ASP A 334 -15.69 16.24 -8.06
N LEU A 335 -14.39 16.45 -8.26
CA LEU A 335 -13.43 16.64 -7.18
C LEU A 335 -13.76 17.90 -6.37
N ILE A 336 -14.01 19.04 -7.02
CA ILE A 336 -14.43 20.28 -6.36
C ILE A 336 -15.73 20.05 -5.58
N ALA A 337 -16.70 19.35 -6.18
CA ALA A 337 -17.96 19.03 -5.51
C ALA A 337 -17.76 18.15 -4.27
N ALA A 338 -16.82 17.19 -4.31
CA ALA A 338 -16.46 16.37 -3.15
C ALA A 338 -15.78 17.21 -2.05
N LEU A 339 -14.82 18.07 -2.40
CA LEU A 339 -14.11 18.93 -1.45
C LEU A 339 -15.03 19.93 -0.74
N LYS A 340 -16.11 20.39 -1.39
CA LYS A 340 -17.15 21.23 -0.76
C LYS A 340 -17.85 20.53 0.41
N LEU A 341 -17.86 19.20 0.44
CA LEU A 341 -18.44 18.40 1.52
C LEU A 341 -17.46 18.17 2.68
N MET A 342 -16.20 18.60 2.55
CA MET A 342 -15.11 18.33 3.49
C MET A 342 -14.49 19.63 4.05
N PRO A 343 -15.26 20.50 4.73
CA PRO A 343 -14.75 21.81 5.18
C PRO A 343 -13.68 21.73 6.28
N SER A 344 -13.48 20.55 6.89
CA SER A 344 -12.47 20.34 7.94
C SER A 344 -11.10 19.89 7.41
N LEU A 345 -10.94 19.77 6.09
CA LEU A 345 -9.76 19.21 5.46
C LEU A 345 -8.49 20.03 5.76
N ILE A 346 -7.42 19.33 6.15
CA ILE A 346 -6.12 19.88 6.51
C ILE A 346 -5.05 19.43 5.49
N ASN A 347 -5.13 18.18 5.04
CA ASN A 347 -4.19 17.57 4.12
C ASN A 347 -4.94 17.10 2.87
N LEU A 348 -4.48 17.55 1.70
CA LEU A 348 -4.98 17.13 0.40
C LEU A 348 -3.83 16.61 -0.44
N TYR A 349 -3.95 15.35 -0.86
CA TYR A 349 -2.96 14.68 -1.70
C TYR A 349 -3.64 14.17 -2.96
N ILE A 350 -3.14 14.58 -4.12
CA ILE A 350 -3.67 14.15 -5.42
C ILE A 350 -2.50 13.68 -6.26
N ASP A 351 -2.54 12.41 -6.61
CA ASP A 351 -1.60 11.82 -7.54
C ASP A 351 -2.33 11.47 -8.83
N ASP A 352 -1.99 12.20 -9.88
CA ASP A 352 -2.53 12.10 -11.22
C ASP A 352 -1.51 11.46 -12.17
N THR A 353 -0.65 10.58 -11.66
CA THR A 353 0.20 9.76 -12.53
C THR A 353 -0.72 8.89 -13.40
N PRO A 354 -0.77 9.10 -14.71
CA PRO A 354 -1.67 8.45 -15.62
C PRO A 354 -1.19 7.03 -15.73
N VAL A 355 -2.18 6.22 -15.98
CA VAL A 355 -1.93 4.82 -16.13
C VAL A 355 -2.61 4.36 -17.41
N GLY A 356 -2.56 5.13 -18.50
CA GLY A 356 -3.23 4.77 -19.76
C GLY A 356 -3.21 5.89 -20.79
N ASP A 357 -3.82 5.65 -21.95
CA ASP A 357 -3.68 6.52 -23.13
C ASP A 357 -4.52 7.82 -23.08
N ASP A 358 -5.54 7.94 -22.21
CA ASP A 358 -6.39 9.15 -22.13
C ASP A 358 -7.13 9.35 -20.76
N PRO A 359 -6.45 9.38 -19.60
CA PRO A 359 -7.12 9.68 -18.33
C PRO A 359 -7.42 11.18 -18.19
N THR A 360 -8.63 11.50 -17.75
CA THR A 360 -9.00 12.88 -17.40
C THR A 360 -8.33 13.29 -16.09
N SER A 361 -7.34 14.17 -16.18
CA SER A 361 -6.69 14.77 -15.01
C SER A 361 -7.65 15.62 -14.17
N PRO A 362 -7.71 15.43 -12.83
CA PRO A 362 -8.41 16.37 -11.95
C PRO A 362 -7.64 17.66 -11.71
N ILE A 363 -6.35 17.73 -12.05
CA ILE A 363 -5.47 18.85 -11.74
C ILE A 363 -5.53 19.89 -12.86
N THR A 364 -6.69 20.50 -13.04
CA THR A 364 -6.91 21.55 -14.05
C THR A 364 -6.65 22.96 -13.49
N SER A 365 -6.52 23.96 -14.37
CA SER A 365 -6.50 25.38 -13.96
C SER A 365 -7.74 25.77 -13.15
N GLN A 366 -8.90 25.20 -13.49
CA GLN A 366 -10.15 25.42 -12.77
C GLN A 366 -10.08 24.86 -11.35
N PHE A 367 -9.57 23.64 -11.19
CA PHE A 367 -9.32 23.03 -9.89
C PHE A 367 -8.38 23.89 -9.04
N ILE A 368 -7.21 24.27 -9.58
CA ILE A 368 -6.22 25.08 -8.87
C ILE A 368 -6.82 26.42 -8.42
N ARG A 369 -7.52 27.13 -9.33
CA ARG A 369 -8.18 28.41 -8.99
C ARG A 369 -9.28 28.25 -7.94
N SER A 370 -9.98 27.12 -7.92
CA SER A 370 -11.00 26.83 -6.90
C SER A 370 -10.42 26.72 -5.48
N LEU A 371 -9.13 26.38 -5.37
CA LEU A 371 -8.39 26.34 -4.12
C LEU A 371 -7.86 27.71 -3.69
N HIS A 372 -8.03 28.80 -4.43
CA HIS A 372 -7.50 30.10 -3.99
C HIS A 372 -8.19 30.63 -2.72
N GLY A 373 -7.44 31.28 -1.82
CA GLY A 373 -7.92 31.71 -0.50
C GLY A 373 -9.00 32.79 -0.53
N PHE A 374 -9.05 33.60 -1.59
CA PHE A 374 -9.93 34.78 -1.69
C PHE A 374 -10.83 34.81 -2.93
N LEU A 375 -10.78 33.79 -3.79
CA LEU A 375 -11.46 33.88 -5.09
C LEU A 375 -12.98 33.72 -4.94
N TRP A 376 -13.70 34.77 -5.34
CA TRP A 376 -15.10 34.70 -5.74
C TRP A 376 -15.16 34.07 -7.13
N THR A 377 -15.62 32.84 -7.22
CA THR A 377 -16.00 32.22 -8.50
C THR A 377 -17.51 32.19 -8.61
N GLU A 378 -18.06 32.23 -9.83
CA GLU A 378 -19.51 32.05 -10.08
C GLU A 378 -20.04 30.72 -9.49
N LEU A 379 -19.16 29.75 -9.29
CA LEU A 379 -19.42 28.44 -8.68
C LEU A 379 -19.47 28.45 -7.14
N ASN A 380 -19.18 29.59 -6.49
CA ASN A 380 -19.17 29.72 -5.02
C ASN A 380 -19.66 31.12 -4.55
N PRO A 381 -20.97 31.43 -4.72
CA PRO A 381 -21.54 32.75 -4.42
C PRO A 381 -21.50 33.12 -2.92
N SER A 382 -21.21 32.17 -2.03
CA SER A 382 -21.07 32.39 -0.58
C SER A 382 -19.74 33.05 -0.18
N GLY A 383 -18.77 33.17 -1.09
CA GLY A 383 -17.47 33.83 -0.84
C GLY A 383 -16.51 33.09 0.11
N SER A 384 -16.85 31.89 0.60
CA SER A 384 -15.98 31.09 1.47
C SER A 384 -15.02 30.24 0.64
N ALA A 385 -13.72 30.31 0.91
CA ALA A 385 -12.73 29.48 0.24
C ALA A 385 -13.00 27.98 0.39
N LEU A 386 -12.78 27.22 -0.69
CA LEU A 386 -12.82 25.76 -0.66
C LEU A 386 -11.76 25.25 0.34
N VAL A 387 -12.08 24.26 1.17
CA VAL A 387 -11.13 23.69 2.15
C VAL A 387 -10.33 24.76 2.91
N SER A 388 -11.02 25.66 3.59
CA SER A 388 -10.41 26.83 4.25
C SER A 388 -9.38 26.46 5.33
N ARG A 389 -9.36 25.20 5.78
CA ARG A 389 -8.42 24.69 6.80
C ARG A 389 -7.18 24.00 6.22
N LEU A 390 -7.02 23.96 4.90
CA LEU A 390 -5.92 23.29 4.22
C LEU A 390 -4.57 23.87 4.68
N ARG A 391 -3.65 22.97 5.08
CA ARG A 391 -2.29 23.29 5.52
C ARG A 391 -1.23 22.54 4.72
N ASP A 392 -1.57 21.41 4.14
CA ASP A 392 -0.67 20.58 3.35
C ASP A 392 -1.36 20.22 2.04
N LEU A 393 -0.74 20.63 0.93
CA LEU A 393 -1.17 20.33 -0.41
C LEU A 393 -0.03 19.61 -1.13
N GLN A 394 -0.31 18.43 -1.67
CA GLN A 394 0.63 17.74 -2.56
C GLN A 394 -0.09 17.33 -3.83
N LEU A 395 0.50 17.72 -4.95
CA LEU A 395 0.03 17.44 -6.29
C LEU A 395 1.14 16.73 -7.06
N THR A 396 0.86 15.54 -7.55
CA THR A 396 1.68 14.87 -8.56
C THR A 396 0.94 14.95 -9.88
N PHE A 397 1.56 15.56 -10.89
CA PHE A 397 0.96 15.86 -12.18
C PHE A 397 1.84 15.29 -13.30
N ASP A 398 1.21 14.60 -14.24
CA ASP A 398 1.89 13.99 -15.38
C ASP A 398 1.58 14.67 -16.72
N GLY A 399 0.81 15.76 -16.72
CA GLY A 399 0.59 16.51 -17.95
C GLY A 399 1.78 17.38 -18.34
N LEU A 400 1.86 17.73 -19.62
CA LEU A 400 2.82 18.72 -20.14
C LEU A 400 2.34 20.16 -19.94
N GLU A 401 1.02 20.38 -20.00
CA GLU A 401 0.39 21.69 -19.88
C GLU A 401 -0.16 21.89 -18.46
N PHE A 402 0.48 22.78 -17.70
CA PHE A 402 0.09 23.13 -16.34
C PHE A 402 0.00 24.65 -16.20
N ASP A 403 -1.02 25.16 -15.50
CA ASP A 403 -1.15 26.59 -15.23
C ASP A 403 -0.28 26.99 -14.04
N ASP A 404 1.02 27.11 -14.31
CA ASP A 404 2.06 27.53 -13.36
C ASP A 404 1.65 28.80 -12.61
N SER A 405 1.10 29.78 -13.33
CA SER A 405 0.71 31.07 -12.80
C SER A 405 -0.43 30.95 -11.79
N ALA A 406 -1.46 30.16 -12.09
CA ALA A 406 -2.57 29.92 -11.18
C ALA A 406 -2.14 29.16 -9.93
N PHE A 407 -1.19 28.22 -10.05
CA PHE A 407 -0.66 27.51 -8.89
C PHE A 407 0.10 28.46 -7.95
N ILE A 408 0.99 29.28 -8.50
CA ILE A 408 1.77 30.26 -7.73
C ILE A 408 0.84 31.25 -7.03
N ASP A 409 -0.16 31.76 -7.74
CA ASP A 409 -1.16 32.69 -7.20
C ASP A 409 -1.99 32.03 -6.07
N MET A 410 -2.47 30.81 -6.30
CA MET A 410 -3.20 30.04 -5.30
C MET A 410 -2.38 29.79 -4.04
N VAL A 411 -1.13 29.35 -4.17
CA VAL A 411 -0.22 29.11 -3.03
C VAL A 411 0.02 30.41 -2.26
N SER A 412 0.35 31.49 -2.97
CA SER A 412 0.62 32.81 -2.37
C SER A 412 -0.61 33.33 -1.60
N SER A 413 -1.81 33.14 -2.16
CA SER A 413 -3.07 33.57 -1.55
C SER A 413 -3.37 32.88 -0.21
N ARG A 414 -2.76 31.71 0.05
CA ARG A 414 -2.96 30.95 1.29
C ARG A 414 -1.83 31.10 2.30
N TRP A 415 -0.77 31.83 1.96
CA TRP A 415 0.28 32.14 2.90
C TRP A 415 -0.11 33.30 3.81
N LEU A 416 -0.57 32.96 5.02
CA LEU A 416 -1.08 33.90 6.02
C LEU A 416 -0.31 33.69 7.33
N PRO A 417 0.93 34.18 7.45
CA PRO A 417 1.79 33.90 8.60
C PRO A 417 1.22 34.44 9.91
N ASP A 418 0.44 35.52 9.86
CA ASP A 418 -0.31 36.06 11.00
C ASP A 418 -1.54 35.19 11.30
N THR A 419 -1.48 34.46 12.42
CA THR A 419 -2.54 33.57 12.87
C THR A 419 -3.83 34.31 13.26
N GLN A 420 -3.72 35.56 13.73
CA GLN A 420 -4.90 36.34 14.10
C GLN A 420 -5.64 36.78 12.84
N TYR A 421 -4.92 37.39 11.89
CA TYR A 421 -5.49 37.77 10.61
C TYR A 421 -6.11 36.58 9.85
N ALA A 422 -5.40 35.45 9.80
CA ALA A 422 -5.90 34.23 9.17
C ALA A 422 -7.20 33.73 9.82
N SER A 423 -7.28 33.77 11.15
CA SER A 423 -8.49 33.40 11.90
C SER A 423 -9.64 34.38 11.63
N ASP A 424 -9.37 35.69 11.53
CA ASP A 424 -10.37 36.72 11.29
C ASP A 424 -11.06 36.56 9.93
N ILE A 425 -10.32 36.10 8.91
CA ILE A 425 -10.86 35.80 7.57
C ILE A 425 -11.31 34.34 7.40
N GLY A 426 -11.19 33.52 8.45
CA GLY A 426 -11.64 32.12 8.45
C GLY A 426 -10.78 31.17 7.61
N LEU A 427 -9.52 31.51 7.36
CA LEU A 427 -8.56 30.70 6.60
C LEU A 427 -7.44 30.17 7.51
N SER A 428 -6.97 28.95 7.22
CA SER A 428 -5.71 28.45 7.75
C SER A 428 -4.58 28.76 6.77
N CYS A 429 -3.43 29.11 7.34
CA CYS A 429 -2.21 29.31 6.58
C CYS A 429 -1.71 27.98 5.99
N LEU A 430 -1.52 27.93 4.68
CA LEU A 430 -0.87 26.82 4.00
C LEU A 430 0.59 26.74 4.46
N ARG A 431 1.03 25.56 4.89
CA ARG A 431 2.38 25.32 5.44
C ARG A 431 3.25 24.49 4.52
N VAL A 432 2.65 23.60 3.75
CA VAL A 432 3.35 22.74 2.80
C VAL A 432 2.64 22.83 1.46
N ALA A 433 3.40 23.11 0.40
CA ALA A 433 2.97 22.93 -0.98
C ALA A 433 4.04 22.13 -1.72
N THR A 434 3.66 20.93 -2.16
CA THR A 434 4.49 20.08 -3.00
C THR A 434 3.83 19.96 -4.37
N LEU A 435 4.61 20.19 -5.42
CA LEU A 435 4.21 19.97 -6.80
C LEU A 435 5.29 19.12 -7.47
N GLN A 436 4.90 17.95 -7.96
CA GLN A 436 5.79 17.04 -8.66
C GLN A 436 5.30 16.88 -10.10
N PHE A 437 6.19 17.16 -11.05
CA PHE A 437 5.97 16.89 -12.46
C PHE A 437 6.66 15.59 -12.86
N ASN A 438 5.89 14.65 -13.39
CA ASN A 438 6.40 13.38 -13.87
C ASN A 438 6.74 13.42 -15.38
N ALA A 439 6.12 14.31 -16.15
CA ALA A 439 6.31 14.38 -17.61
C ALA A 439 7.10 15.60 -18.10
N ARG A 440 7.48 16.53 -17.21
CA ARG A 440 8.27 17.71 -17.60
C ARG A 440 9.31 18.14 -16.56
N ALA A 441 10.38 18.77 -17.05
CA ALA A 441 11.35 19.48 -16.21
C ALA A 441 10.75 20.77 -15.64
N VAL A 442 11.30 21.26 -14.54
CA VAL A 442 10.84 22.49 -13.86
C VAL A 442 11.72 23.67 -14.26
N ASP A 443 11.11 24.73 -14.80
CA ASP A 443 11.77 26.02 -14.94
C ASP A 443 11.76 26.77 -13.61
N GLN A 444 12.91 26.78 -12.93
CA GLN A 444 13.08 27.45 -11.64
C GLN A 444 12.80 28.96 -11.69
N ALA A 445 12.97 29.62 -12.85
CA ALA A 445 12.65 31.04 -12.97
C ALA A 445 11.14 31.31 -12.81
N VAL A 446 10.30 30.39 -13.32
CA VAL A 446 8.83 30.48 -13.21
C VAL A 446 8.39 30.38 -11.76
N TYR A 447 9.01 29.49 -10.98
CA TYR A 447 8.66 29.23 -9.58
C TYR A 447 9.39 30.10 -8.56
N SER A 448 10.34 30.95 -8.98
CA SER A 448 11.05 31.90 -8.12
C SER A 448 10.15 32.79 -7.24
N PRO A 449 8.89 33.14 -7.60
CA PRO A 449 8.00 33.82 -6.68
C PRO A 449 7.68 33.02 -5.41
N LEU A 450 7.89 31.70 -5.37
CA LEU A 450 7.65 30.91 -4.15
C LEU A 450 8.87 30.87 -3.22
N ASP A 451 10.06 31.24 -3.67
CA ASP A 451 11.30 31.21 -2.87
C ASP A 451 11.22 32.05 -1.60
N TYR A 452 10.53 33.19 -1.66
CA TYR A 452 10.37 34.04 -0.47
C TYR A 452 9.44 33.42 0.56
N LEU A 453 8.47 32.59 0.13
CA LEU A 453 7.57 31.87 1.02
C LEU A 453 8.33 30.78 1.77
N ASP A 454 9.21 30.06 1.07
CA ASP A 454 10.07 29.06 1.70
C ASP A 454 10.97 29.68 2.78
N LYS A 455 11.61 30.81 2.45
CA LYS A 455 12.39 31.63 3.41
C LYS A 455 11.55 32.19 4.56
N ALA A 456 10.24 32.41 4.34
CA ALA A 456 9.31 32.88 5.36
C ALA A 456 8.76 31.76 6.25
N GLY A 457 9.16 30.49 6.02
CA GLY A 457 8.80 29.34 6.85
C GLY A 457 7.63 28.51 6.31
N MET A 458 7.19 28.76 5.07
CA MET A 458 6.46 27.74 4.31
C MET A 458 7.45 26.66 3.86
N ARG A 459 7.00 25.43 3.63
CA ARG A 459 7.79 24.43 2.90
C ARG A 459 7.25 24.37 1.48
N VAL A 460 8.03 24.81 0.50
CA VAL A 460 7.66 24.71 -0.91
C VAL A 460 8.62 23.76 -1.61
N VAL A 461 8.08 22.78 -2.31
CA VAL A 461 8.86 21.79 -3.06
C VAL A 461 8.25 21.68 -4.46
N VAL A 462 9.02 22.04 -5.49
CA VAL A 462 8.62 21.87 -6.89
C VAL A 462 9.68 21.01 -7.56
N LEU A 463 9.28 19.83 -8.02
CA LEU A 463 10.17 18.81 -8.59
C LEU A 463 9.78 18.51 -10.04
N GLY A 464 10.78 18.31 -10.90
CA GLY A 464 10.60 17.88 -12.28
C GLY A 464 11.29 16.56 -12.58
N THR A 465 11.24 16.15 -13.85
CA THR A 465 11.87 14.90 -14.33
C THR A 465 13.36 14.79 -14.05
N ASP A 466 14.07 15.91 -13.97
CA ASP A 466 15.52 15.94 -13.76
C ASP A 466 15.94 15.74 -12.29
N ASP A 467 14.98 15.72 -11.37
CA ASP A 467 15.22 15.60 -9.93
C ASP A 467 15.21 14.12 -9.43
N PHE A 468 14.97 13.15 -10.32
CA PHE A 468 14.75 11.73 -10.00
C PHE A 468 15.74 10.75 -10.64
#